data_AF-A0A1H7HVS5-F1
#
_entry.id   AF-A0A1H7HVS5-F1
#
_cell.length_a   1.000
_cell.length_b   1.000
_cell.length_c   1.000
_cell.angle_alpha   90.00
_cell.angle_beta   90.00
_cell.angle_gamma   90.00
#
_symmetry.space_group_name_H-M   'P 1'
#
loop_
_entity.id
_entity.type
_entity.pdbx_description
1 polymer ?
#
loop_
_entity_poly.entity_id
_entity_poly.type
_entity_poly.pdbx_seq_one_letter_code
_entity_poly.pdbx_strand_id
1 'polypeptide(L)'
;MGLSVPLQADNKSVSPNYRVIDWHDAMRSDDWATMVAIFRDRLHGRFLEPIEHIEADRRIGGFAGFSIMALDCLLVETLNQFYHGLDETPKDHQRQFWKFFSGSEHFKSNFTRKVSDIFYSHVRCGLLHQAQTKKGTLIRADQDRMISPAPGGLVNGIIVDRVRFHDALKQEIATYIRTLESGEEGGADLRNNFITKMQYICGGQA
;
A
#
# COMPACT_ATOMS: atom_id res chain seq x y z
N MET A 1 -27.63 2.84 3.63
CA MET A 1 -27.55 4.32 3.53
C MET A 1 -26.20 4.71 4.09
N GLY A 2 -25.25 5.07 3.23
CA GLY A 2 -23.95 5.58 3.70
C GLY A 2 -24.11 7.02 4.16
N LEU A 3 -23.58 7.32 5.35
CA LEU A 3 -23.43 8.70 5.81
C LEU A 3 -22.47 9.41 4.85
N SER A 4 -23.01 10.26 3.98
CA SER A 4 -22.17 11.14 3.16
C SER A 4 -21.44 12.10 4.10
N VAL A 5 -20.11 12.08 4.10
CA VAL A 5 -19.32 13.10 4.79
C VAL A 5 -19.52 14.43 4.04
N PRO A 6 -20.09 15.48 4.67
CA PRO A 6 -20.31 16.76 3.99
C PRO A 6 -18.98 17.37 3.54
N LEU A 7 -18.96 17.97 2.34
CA LEU A 7 -17.80 18.71 1.84
C LEU A 7 -17.55 19.94 2.72
N GLN A 8 -16.44 19.95 3.47
CA GLN A 8 -15.94 21.13 4.18
C GLN A 8 -14.81 21.73 3.35
N ALA A 9 -15.11 22.81 2.62
CA ALA A 9 -14.20 23.40 1.64
C ALA A 9 -12.91 23.97 2.26
N ASP A 10 -12.98 24.34 3.54
CA ASP A 10 -11.91 24.92 4.37
C ASP A 10 -11.15 23.89 5.21
N ASN A 11 -11.67 22.67 5.37
CA ASN A 11 -11.04 21.61 6.15
C ASN A 11 -11.21 20.23 5.51
N LYS A 12 -10.26 19.86 4.64
CA LYS A 12 -10.31 18.62 3.87
C LYS A 12 -10.13 17.39 4.76
N SER A 13 -10.80 16.29 4.41
CA SER A 13 -10.58 15.00 5.07
C SER A 13 -9.23 14.40 4.70
N VAL A 14 -8.40 14.11 5.72
CA VAL A 14 -7.16 13.33 5.58
C VAL A 14 -7.49 11.84 5.58
N SER A 15 -8.48 11.43 6.35
CA SER A 15 -8.99 10.08 6.49
C SER A 15 -10.50 10.14 6.80
N PRO A 16 -11.21 9.01 6.98
CA PRO A 16 -12.64 9.06 7.34
C PRO A 16 -12.93 9.85 8.62
N ASN A 17 -12.14 9.61 9.67
CA ASN A 17 -12.38 10.17 11.00
C ASN A 17 -11.57 11.44 11.30
N TYR A 18 -10.61 11.81 10.45
CA TYR A 18 -9.73 12.95 10.68
C TYR A 18 -9.65 13.92 9.50
N ARG A 19 -9.38 15.17 9.83
CA ARG A 19 -9.23 16.31 8.92
C ARG A 19 -7.78 16.83 8.95
N VAL A 20 -7.48 17.73 8.02
CA VAL A 20 -6.16 18.37 7.92
C VAL A 20 -5.81 19.14 9.20
N ILE A 21 -6.79 19.80 9.83
CA ILE A 21 -6.55 20.51 11.11
C ILE A 21 -6.10 19.56 12.22
N ASP A 22 -6.67 18.35 12.31
CA ASP A 22 -6.33 17.38 13.35
C ASP A 22 -4.86 16.93 13.23
N TRP A 23 -4.37 16.79 11.99
CA TRP A 23 -2.96 16.52 11.72
C TRP A 23 -2.05 17.66 12.17
N HIS A 24 -2.40 18.90 11.84
CA HIS A 24 -1.60 20.06 12.23
C HIS A 24 -1.58 20.28 13.74
N ASP A 25 -2.71 20.03 14.42
CA ASP A 25 -2.80 20.13 15.87
C ASP A 25 -1.94 19.06 16.55
N ALA A 26 -2.02 17.81 16.09
CA ALA A 26 -1.17 16.73 16.58
C ALA A 26 0.33 17.01 16.36
N MET A 27 0.70 17.51 15.18
CA MET A 27 2.08 17.94 14.88
C MET A 27 2.58 19.05 15.81
N ARG A 28 1.76 20.08 16.08
CA ARG A 28 2.14 21.21 16.97
C ARG A 28 2.32 20.78 18.42
N SER A 29 1.60 19.75 18.85
CA SER A 29 1.63 19.23 20.20
C SER A 29 2.55 18.00 20.36
N ASP A 30 3.28 17.61 19.31
CA ASP A 30 4.11 16.39 19.26
C ASP A 30 3.32 15.11 19.68
N ASP A 31 2.03 15.07 19.34
CA ASP A 31 1.15 13.95 19.67
C ASP A 31 1.30 12.81 18.65
N TRP A 32 2.32 11.99 18.87
CA TRP A 32 2.61 10.81 18.05
C TRP A 32 1.47 9.79 18.01
N ALA A 33 0.72 9.63 19.10
CA ALA A 33 -0.40 8.70 19.14
C ALA A 33 -1.48 9.13 18.15
N THR A 34 -1.84 10.42 18.14
CA THR A 34 -2.82 10.96 17.19
C THR A 34 -2.27 10.96 15.76
N MET A 35 -1.01 11.34 15.54
CA MET A 35 -0.38 11.30 14.21
C MET A 35 -0.42 9.90 13.58
N VAL A 36 -0.07 8.87 14.36
CA VAL A 36 -0.12 7.46 13.91
C VAL A 36 -1.57 6.99 13.73
N ALA A 37 -2.50 7.43 14.59
CA ALA A 37 -3.92 7.10 14.45
C ALA A 37 -4.51 7.65 13.14
N ILE A 38 -4.18 8.88 12.76
CA ILE A 38 -4.59 9.50 11.48
C ILE A 38 -4.10 8.67 10.30
N PHE A 39 -2.82 8.26 10.31
CA PHE A 39 -2.25 7.42 9.26
C PHE A 39 -2.94 6.05 9.16
N ARG A 40 -3.16 5.40 10.31
CA ARG A 40 -3.86 4.12 10.40
C ARG A 40 -5.27 4.22 9.84
N ASP A 41 -6.04 5.22 10.28
CA ASP A 41 -7.41 5.48 9.82
C ASP A 41 -7.45 5.78 8.31
N ARG A 42 -6.44 6.49 7.79
CA ARG A 42 -6.30 6.77 6.35
C ARG A 42 -6.15 5.50 5.53
N LEU A 43 -5.18 4.63 5.87
CA LEU A 43 -4.95 3.41 5.10
C LEU A 43 -6.10 2.42 5.26
N HIS A 44 -6.59 2.25 6.49
CA HIS A 44 -7.65 1.31 6.80
C HIS A 44 -8.96 1.70 6.12
N GLY A 45 -9.52 2.86 6.46
CA GLY A 45 -10.87 3.21 6.03
C GLY A 45 -10.98 3.64 4.57
N ARG A 46 -9.88 4.01 3.89
CA ARG A 46 -9.92 4.32 2.45
C ARG A 46 -9.59 3.14 1.55
N PHE A 47 -8.87 2.12 2.04
CA PHE A 47 -8.33 1.07 1.19
C PHE A 47 -8.52 -0.34 1.78
N LEU A 48 -7.96 -0.62 2.96
CA LEU A 48 -7.98 -1.99 3.52
C LEU A 48 -9.41 -2.47 3.82
N GLU A 49 -10.21 -1.66 4.50
CA GLU A 49 -11.59 -2.02 4.81
C GLU A 49 -12.45 -2.20 3.55
N PRO A 50 -12.38 -1.33 2.52
CA PRO A 50 -12.97 -1.62 1.22
C PRO A 50 -12.52 -2.94 0.57
N ILE A 51 -11.22 -3.27 0.64
CA ILE A 51 -10.69 -4.56 0.13
C ILE A 51 -11.34 -5.73 0.87
N GLU A 52 -11.37 -5.68 2.20
CA GLU A 52 -11.96 -6.72 3.05
C GLU A 52 -13.45 -6.93 2.73
N HIS A 53 -14.20 -5.85 2.52
CA HIS A 53 -15.60 -5.93 2.13
C HIS A 53 -15.79 -6.54 0.73
N ILE A 54 -14.94 -6.16 -0.23
CA ILE A 54 -14.96 -6.72 -1.59
C ILE A 54 -14.64 -8.22 -1.55
N GLU A 55 -13.63 -8.61 -0.78
CA GLU A 55 -13.20 -10.00 -0.66
C GLU A 55 -14.27 -10.88 0.03
N ALA A 56 -14.91 -10.35 1.08
CA ALA A 56 -15.93 -11.07 1.84
C ALA A 56 -17.29 -11.17 1.11
N ASP A 57 -17.58 -10.32 0.12
CA ASP A 57 -18.83 -10.40 -0.64
C ASP A 57 -18.88 -11.68 -1.50
N ARG A 58 -19.78 -12.60 -1.15
CA ARG A 58 -19.93 -13.91 -1.81
C ARG A 58 -20.26 -13.84 -3.31
N ARG A 59 -20.76 -12.72 -3.81
CA ARG A 59 -21.16 -12.54 -5.22
C ARG A 59 -19.98 -12.08 -6.08
N ILE A 60 -19.12 -11.22 -5.55
CA ILE A 60 -18.05 -10.58 -6.32
C ILE A 60 -16.64 -10.97 -5.88
N GLY A 61 -16.45 -11.37 -4.61
CA GLY A 61 -15.14 -11.61 -4.01
C GLY A 61 -14.30 -12.63 -4.77
N GLY A 62 -14.92 -13.70 -5.27
CA GLY A 62 -14.23 -14.70 -6.10
C GLY A 62 -13.52 -14.12 -7.33
N PHE A 63 -14.12 -13.13 -7.99
CA PHE A 63 -13.61 -12.49 -9.20
C PHE A 63 -12.97 -11.11 -8.97
N ALA A 64 -12.97 -10.60 -7.75
CA ALA A 64 -12.44 -9.28 -7.43
C ALA A 64 -10.91 -9.16 -7.40
N GLY A 65 -10.18 -10.20 -7.81
CA GLY A 65 -8.71 -10.24 -7.69
C GLY A 65 -7.99 -9.09 -8.40
N PHE A 66 -8.52 -8.58 -9.51
CA PHE A 66 -7.93 -7.42 -10.19
C PHE A 66 -8.13 -6.13 -9.41
N SER A 67 -9.32 -5.92 -8.84
CA SER A 67 -9.63 -4.75 -8.01
C SER A 67 -8.78 -4.75 -6.74
N ILE A 68 -8.71 -5.89 -6.05
CA ILE A 68 -7.91 -6.05 -4.83
C ILE A 68 -6.43 -5.80 -5.14
N MET A 69 -5.86 -6.48 -6.14
CA MET A 69 -4.44 -6.31 -6.49
C MET A 69 -4.10 -4.92 -7.00
N ALA A 70 -5.03 -4.22 -7.66
CA ALA A 70 -4.81 -2.83 -8.07
C ALA A 70 -4.71 -1.89 -6.86
N LEU A 71 -5.57 -2.08 -5.85
CA LEU A 71 -5.52 -1.32 -4.60
C LEU A 71 -4.26 -1.67 -3.79
N ASP A 72 -3.89 -2.96 -3.72
CA ASP A 72 -2.66 -3.39 -3.06
C ASP A 72 -1.41 -2.81 -3.74
N CYS A 73 -1.37 -2.75 -5.08
CA CYS A 73 -0.26 -2.11 -5.79
C CYS A 73 -0.17 -0.61 -5.49
N LEU A 74 -1.31 0.08 -5.35
CA LEU A 74 -1.36 1.48 -4.93
C LEU A 74 -0.81 1.64 -3.52
N LEU A 75 -1.17 0.75 -2.60
CA LEU A 75 -0.70 0.77 -1.22
C LEU A 75 0.79 0.43 -1.10
N VAL A 76 1.31 -0.52 -1.89
CA VAL A 76 2.76 -0.79 -1.97
C VAL A 76 3.54 0.47 -2.37
N GLU A 77 3.09 1.15 -3.42
CA GLU A 77 3.74 2.36 -3.90
C GLU A 77 3.64 3.51 -2.88
N THR A 78 2.46 3.67 -2.26
CA THR A 78 2.22 4.64 -1.19
C THR A 78 3.11 4.37 0.02
N LEU A 79 3.21 3.11 0.47
CA LEU A 79 4.01 2.75 1.64
C LEU A 79 5.51 2.93 1.38
N ASN A 80 5.97 2.64 0.16
CA ASN A 80 7.34 2.96 -0.24
C ASN A 80 7.62 4.48 -0.22
N GLN A 81 6.65 5.32 -0.59
CA GLN A 81 6.79 6.78 -0.45
C GLN A 81 6.87 7.22 1.01
N PHE A 82 6.11 6.56 1.91
CA PHE A 82 6.18 6.79 3.35
C PHE A 82 7.51 6.36 3.97
N TYR A 83 8.09 5.24 3.51
CA TYR A 83 9.42 4.79 3.93
C TYR A 83 10.53 5.80 3.57
N HIS A 84 10.32 6.62 2.55
CA HIS A 84 11.36 7.48 1.95
C HIS A 84 11.02 8.97 1.96
N GLY A 85 9.89 9.38 2.53
CA GLY A 85 9.47 10.79 2.61
C GLY A 85 9.22 11.44 1.25
N LEU A 86 8.64 10.71 0.29
CA LEU A 86 8.54 11.15 -1.10
C LEU A 86 7.12 11.66 -1.45
N ASP A 87 7.00 12.83 -2.06
CA ASP A 87 5.71 13.28 -2.60
C ASP A 87 5.20 12.34 -3.70
N GLU A 88 6.03 12.13 -4.72
CA GLU A 88 5.75 11.24 -5.84
C GLU A 88 6.80 10.15 -5.96
N THR A 89 6.43 9.01 -6.54
CA THR A 89 7.40 7.98 -6.91
C THR A 89 8.34 8.51 -7.99
N PRO A 90 9.67 8.44 -7.81
CA PRO A 90 10.62 8.81 -8.84
C PRO A 90 10.41 8.01 -10.12
N LYS A 91 10.81 8.56 -11.27
CA LYS A 91 10.60 7.99 -12.63
C LYS A 91 10.96 6.51 -12.80
N ASP A 92 11.86 5.98 -11.98
CA ASP A 92 12.21 4.56 -11.96
C ASP A 92 11.30 3.76 -11.00
N HIS A 93 9.99 3.74 -11.30
CA HIS A 93 8.97 3.06 -10.49
C HIS A 93 9.28 1.56 -10.30
N GLN A 94 9.82 0.91 -11.34
CA GLN A 94 10.23 -0.49 -11.27
C GLN A 94 11.26 -0.73 -10.17
N ARG A 95 12.27 0.14 -10.06
CA ARG A 95 13.25 0.08 -8.97
C ARG A 95 12.63 0.37 -7.61
N GLN A 96 11.61 1.22 -7.52
CA GLN A 96 10.92 1.47 -6.26
C GLN A 96 10.14 0.25 -5.76
N PHE A 97 9.46 -0.46 -6.66
CA PHE A 97 8.84 -1.75 -6.32
C PHE A 97 9.87 -2.77 -5.84
N TRP A 98 11.02 -2.86 -6.52
CA TRP A 98 12.10 -3.74 -6.06
C TRP A 98 12.62 -3.33 -4.68
N LYS A 99 12.89 -2.05 -4.44
CA LYS A 99 13.33 -1.54 -3.13
C LYS A 99 12.36 -1.96 -2.03
N PHE A 100 11.06 -1.72 -2.23
CA PHE A 100 10.02 -2.12 -1.29
C PHE A 100 10.07 -3.63 -0.99
N PHE A 101 9.97 -4.47 -2.03
CA PHE A 101 9.93 -5.92 -1.83
C PHE A 101 11.21 -6.48 -1.23
N SER A 102 12.37 -5.92 -1.60
CA SER A 102 13.67 -6.36 -1.07
C SER A 102 13.92 -5.91 0.37
N GLY A 103 13.29 -4.81 0.81
CA GLY A 103 13.43 -4.26 2.16
C GLY A 103 12.40 -4.79 3.16
N SER A 104 11.30 -5.36 2.70
CA SER A 104 10.26 -5.93 3.58
C SER A 104 10.56 -7.38 3.95
N GLU A 105 10.54 -7.69 5.26
CA GLU A 105 10.65 -9.05 5.78
C GLU A 105 9.52 -9.97 5.29
N HIS A 106 8.35 -9.40 4.99
CA HIS A 106 7.15 -10.15 4.57
C HIS A 106 7.15 -10.47 3.07
N PHE A 107 7.94 -9.75 2.27
CA PHE A 107 8.01 -9.92 0.81
C PHE A 107 9.36 -10.48 0.31
N LYS A 108 10.48 -10.19 0.98
CA LYS A 108 11.83 -10.44 0.44
C LYS A 108 12.10 -11.90 0.07
N SER A 109 11.47 -12.86 0.75
CA SER A 109 11.64 -14.29 0.47
C SER A 109 10.89 -14.75 -0.80
N ASN A 110 9.87 -14.02 -1.23
CA ASN A 110 9.05 -14.32 -2.40
C ASN A 110 9.48 -13.55 -3.66
N PHE A 111 10.24 -12.47 -3.49
CA PHE A 111 10.62 -11.56 -4.58
C PHE A 111 12.12 -11.57 -4.84
N THR A 112 12.50 -12.04 -6.02
CA THR A 112 13.80 -11.70 -6.64
C THR A 112 13.65 -10.42 -7.47
N ARG A 113 14.77 -9.81 -7.88
CA ARG A 113 14.72 -8.66 -8.80
C ARG A 113 13.92 -8.96 -10.06
N LYS A 114 14.15 -10.13 -10.68
CA LYS A 114 13.42 -10.57 -11.87
C LYS A 114 11.92 -10.72 -11.62
N VAL A 115 11.53 -11.30 -10.48
CA VAL A 115 10.12 -11.45 -10.11
C VAL A 115 9.46 -10.09 -9.85
N SER A 116 10.14 -9.17 -9.17
CA SER A 116 9.68 -7.80 -8.96
C SER A 116 9.45 -7.06 -10.29
N ASP A 117 10.39 -7.20 -11.22
CA ASP A 117 10.29 -6.59 -12.55
C ASP A 117 9.07 -7.13 -13.33
N ILE A 118 8.84 -8.45 -13.26
CA ILE A 118 7.67 -9.10 -13.86
C ILE A 118 6.38 -8.61 -13.19
N PHE A 119 6.34 -8.58 -11.85
CA PHE A 119 5.17 -8.11 -11.09
C PHE A 119 4.82 -6.67 -11.45
N TYR A 120 5.81 -5.76 -11.44
CA TYR A 120 5.60 -4.36 -11.81
C TYR A 120 5.05 -4.23 -13.24
N SER A 121 5.68 -4.90 -14.21
CA SER A 121 5.29 -4.78 -15.62
C SER A 121 3.96 -5.45 -15.94
N HIS A 122 3.73 -6.66 -15.43
CA HIS A 122 2.60 -7.50 -15.82
C HIS A 122 1.37 -7.35 -14.91
N VAL A 123 1.57 -7.09 -13.61
CA VAL A 123 0.48 -6.92 -12.65
C VAL A 123 0.19 -5.44 -12.49
N ARG A 124 1.07 -4.65 -11.86
CA ARG A 124 0.80 -3.23 -11.56
C ARG A 124 0.46 -2.44 -12.82
N CYS A 125 1.36 -2.40 -13.80
CA CYS A 125 1.14 -1.64 -15.04
C CYS A 125 0.03 -2.22 -15.91
N GLY A 126 -0.14 -3.54 -15.91
CA GLY A 126 -1.23 -4.19 -16.64
C GLY A 126 -2.60 -3.78 -16.09
N LEU A 127 -2.80 -3.95 -14.78
CA LEU A 127 -4.06 -3.62 -14.13
C LEU A 127 -4.38 -2.13 -14.26
N LEU A 128 -3.41 -1.25 -14.00
CA LEU A 128 -3.65 0.19 -13.96
C LEU A 128 -3.89 0.80 -15.35
N HIS A 129 -3.15 0.38 -16.38
CA HIS A 129 -3.24 1.01 -17.70
C HIS A 129 -4.12 0.25 -18.69
N GLN A 130 -4.42 -1.02 -18.43
CA GLN A 130 -5.05 -1.91 -19.42
C GLN A 130 -6.15 -2.79 -18.82
N ALA A 131 -6.43 -2.68 -17.51
CA ALA A 131 -7.42 -3.50 -16.81
C ALA A 131 -7.21 -5.03 -17.00
N GLN A 132 -5.97 -5.46 -17.21
CA GLN A 132 -5.61 -6.87 -17.43
C GLN A 132 -4.22 -7.21 -16.90
N THR A 133 -3.95 -8.48 -16.60
CA THR A 133 -2.56 -8.93 -16.45
C THR A 133 -1.89 -9.11 -17.82
N LYS A 134 -0.56 -9.02 -17.88
CA LYS A 134 0.20 -9.28 -19.12
C LYS A 134 0.76 -10.70 -19.20
N LYS A 135 0.93 -11.18 -20.42
CA LYS A 135 1.42 -12.53 -20.75
C LYS A 135 0.60 -13.62 -20.03
N GLY A 136 1.22 -14.72 -19.60
CA GLY A 136 0.59 -15.79 -18.83
C GLY A 136 0.49 -15.49 -17.34
N THR A 137 0.49 -14.22 -16.92
CA THR A 137 0.43 -13.84 -15.50
C THR A 137 -0.99 -14.01 -14.98
N LEU A 138 -1.13 -14.70 -13.84
CA LEU A 138 -2.42 -15.01 -13.24
C LEU A 138 -2.50 -14.45 -11.82
N ILE A 139 -3.67 -13.95 -11.45
CA ILE A 139 -4.02 -13.62 -10.07
C ILE A 139 -5.00 -14.69 -9.58
N ARG A 140 -4.64 -15.37 -8.49
CA ARG A 140 -5.40 -16.48 -7.92
C ARG A 140 -5.53 -16.32 -6.40
N ALA A 141 -6.37 -17.15 -5.81
CA ALA A 141 -6.41 -17.41 -4.38
C ALA A 141 -6.11 -18.91 -4.16
N ASP A 142 -5.90 -19.30 -2.90
CA ASP A 142 -5.69 -20.69 -2.48
C ASP A 142 -4.50 -21.38 -3.17
N GLN A 143 -3.40 -20.66 -3.36
CA GLN A 143 -2.14 -21.22 -3.83
C GLN A 143 -1.19 -21.50 -2.66
N ASP A 144 -0.28 -22.46 -2.82
CA ASP A 144 0.70 -22.83 -1.77
C ASP A 144 1.74 -21.74 -1.48
N ARG A 145 1.99 -20.85 -2.46
CA ARG A 145 3.01 -19.80 -2.39
C ARG A 145 2.42 -18.46 -2.82
N MET A 146 2.94 -17.37 -2.25
CA MET A 146 2.56 -16.02 -2.65
C MET A 146 2.86 -15.76 -4.12
N ILE A 147 4.07 -16.13 -4.57
CA ILE A 147 4.49 -16.01 -5.96
C ILE A 147 5.03 -17.35 -6.45
N SER A 148 4.57 -17.76 -7.63
CA SER A 148 5.13 -18.90 -8.36
C SER A 148 5.34 -18.55 -9.84
N PRO A 149 6.25 -19.23 -10.56
CA PRO A 149 6.29 -19.12 -12.01
C PRO A 149 4.98 -19.58 -12.64
N ALA A 150 4.54 -18.91 -13.71
CA ALA A 150 3.43 -19.39 -14.53
C ALA A 150 3.83 -20.68 -15.29
N PRO A 151 2.88 -21.43 -15.88
CA PRO A 151 3.20 -22.53 -16.78
C PRO A 151 4.16 -22.10 -17.90
N GLY A 152 5.26 -22.85 -18.06
CA GLY A 152 6.38 -22.49 -18.95
C GLY A 152 7.41 -21.53 -18.33
N GLY A 153 7.32 -21.25 -17.03
CA GLY A 153 8.33 -20.54 -16.25
C GLY A 153 8.20 -19.01 -16.25
N LEU A 154 9.16 -18.34 -15.61
CA LEU A 154 9.13 -16.88 -15.41
C LEU A 154 9.15 -16.07 -16.71
N VAL A 155 9.55 -16.67 -17.83
CA VAL A 155 9.50 -16.00 -19.16
C VAL A 155 8.06 -15.73 -19.59
N ASN A 156 7.13 -16.62 -19.20
CA ASN A 156 5.71 -16.54 -19.53
C ASN A 156 4.93 -15.70 -18.53
N GLY A 157 5.37 -15.64 -17.27
CA GLY A 157 4.74 -14.82 -16.24
C GLY A 157 4.88 -15.42 -14.85
N ILE A 158 4.04 -14.92 -13.94
CA ILE A 158 3.93 -15.39 -12.56
C ILE A 158 2.48 -15.71 -12.21
N ILE A 159 2.29 -16.53 -11.19
CA ILE A 159 1.03 -16.69 -10.48
C ILE A 159 1.18 -15.95 -9.16
N VAL A 160 0.28 -15.01 -8.90
CA VAL A 160 0.20 -14.26 -7.63
C VAL A 160 -0.98 -14.79 -6.84
N ASP A 161 -0.72 -15.27 -5.63
CA ASP A 161 -1.76 -15.49 -4.64
C ASP A 161 -2.13 -14.16 -3.98
N ARG A 162 -3.32 -13.66 -4.30
CA ARG A 162 -3.78 -12.34 -3.82
C ARG A 162 -4.01 -12.30 -2.32
N VAL A 163 -4.43 -13.41 -1.70
CA VAL A 163 -4.74 -13.46 -0.26
C VAL A 163 -3.44 -13.35 0.52
N ARG A 164 -2.44 -14.18 0.18
CA ARG A 164 -1.12 -14.14 0.80
C ARG A 164 -0.40 -12.80 0.54
N PHE A 165 -0.55 -12.24 -0.66
CA PHE A 165 0.02 -10.94 -0.99
C PHE A 165 -0.61 -9.83 -0.12
N HIS A 166 -1.94 -9.80 -0.04
CA HIS A 166 -2.68 -8.82 0.76
C HIS A 166 -2.37 -8.97 2.26
N ASP A 167 -2.30 -10.19 2.78
CA ASP A 167 -1.90 -10.46 4.16
C ASP A 167 -0.47 -9.99 4.46
N ALA A 168 0.49 -10.23 3.56
CA ALA A 168 1.85 -9.72 3.70
C ALA A 168 1.89 -8.18 3.69
N LEU A 169 1.04 -7.53 2.89
CA LEU A 169 0.92 -6.08 2.88
C LEU A 169 0.34 -5.53 4.20
N LYS A 170 -0.70 -6.17 4.76
CA LYS A 170 -1.22 -5.83 6.10
C LYS A 170 -0.15 -5.98 7.17
N GLN A 171 0.65 -7.05 7.11
CA GLN A 171 1.76 -7.28 8.03
C GLN A 171 2.85 -6.21 7.90
N GLU A 172 3.14 -5.76 6.68
CA GLU A 172 4.10 -4.68 6.42
C GLU A 172 3.60 -3.34 6.95
N ILE A 173 2.32 -3.01 6.74
CA ILE A 173 1.71 -1.80 7.33
C ILE A 173 1.76 -1.86 8.86
N ALA A 174 1.46 -3.02 9.45
CA ALA A 174 1.55 -3.19 10.90
C ALA A 174 2.99 -3.06 11.42
N THR A 175 3.98 -3.56 10.68
CA THR A 175 5.41 -3.35 11.00
C THR A 175 5.75 -1.86 10.95
N TYR A 176 5.39 -1.16 9.87
CA TYR A 176 5.63 0.28 9.72
C TYR A 176 5.05 1.08 10.90
N ILE A 177 3.80 0.81 11.28
CA ILE A 177 3.12 1.46 12.41
C ILE A 177 3.87 1.20 13.73
N ARG A 178 4.24 -0.05 14.01
CA ARG A 178 4.99 -0.37 15.24
C ARG A 178 6.34 0.35 15.29
N THR A 179 7.04 0.45 14.17
CA THR A 179 8.31 1.18 14.09
C THR A 179 8.13 2.68 14.33
N LEU A 180 7.03 3.28 13.84
CA LEU A 180 6.70 4.66 14.17
C LEU A 180 6.42 4.84 15.67
N GLU A 181 5.70 3.91 16.29
CA GLU A 181 5.34 3.96 17.71
C GLU A 181 6.55 3.74 18.65
N SER A 182 7.44 2.78 18.34
CA SER A 182 8.54 2.38 19.24
C SER A 182 9.66 3.41 19.36
N GLY A 183 9.93 4.19 18.30
CA GLY A 183 11.00 5.19 18.31
C GLY A 183 12.42 4.61 18.44
N GLU A 184 12.61 3.32 18.14
CA GLU A 184 13.90 2.61 18.19
C GLU A 184 14.92 3.13 17.16
N GLU A 185 16.19 2.69 17.22
CA GLU A 185 17.25 3.10 16.28
C GLU A 185 16.84 2.87 14.81
N GLY A 186 17.00 3.90 13.97
CA GLY A 186 16.47 3.96 12.60
C GLY A 186 15.03 4.49 12.49
N GLY A 187 14.30 4.55 13.60
CA GLY A 187 12.95 5.13 13.70
C GLY A 187 12.92 6.66 13.57
N ALA A 188 14.00 7.36 13.91
CA ALA A 188 14.08 8.82 13.75
C ALA A 188 13.99 9.25 12.27
N ASP A 189 14.75 8.59 11.38
CA ASP A 189 14.68 8.85 9.94
C ASP A 189 13.32 8.45 9.37
N LEU A 190 12.74 7.34 9.85
CA LEU A 190 11.41 6.90 9.44
C LEU A 190 10.31 7.89 9.85
N ARG A 191 10.40 8.43 11.07
CA ARG A 191 9.49 9.46 11.60
C ARG A 191 9.58 10.76 10.81
N ASN A 192 10.79 11.18 10.45
CA ASN A 192 10.99 12.34 9.57
C ASN A 192 10.35 12.10 8.19
N ASN A 193 10.61 10.96 7.57
CA ASN A 193 10.01 10.57 6.30
C ASN A 193 8.47 10.52 6.36
N PHE A 194 7.94 9.99 7.46
CA PHE A 194 6.50 9.96 7.73
C PHE A 194 5.90 11.37 7.78
N ILE A 195 6.50 12.27 8.56
CA ILE A 195 6.07 13.67 8.68
C ILE A 195 6.13 14.34 7.30
N THR A 196 7.25 14.24 6.59
CA THR A 196 7.41 14.82 5.24
C THR A 196 6.33 14.32 4.29
N LYS A 197 6.04 13.01 4.27
CA LYS A 197 4.99 12.46 3.43
C LYS A 197 3.60 12.98 3.81
N MET A 198 3.30 13.05 5.10
CA MET A 198 2.02 13.57 5.58
C MET A 198 1.85 15.07 5.30
N GLN A 199 2.93 15.86 5.30
CA GLN A 199 2.88 17.27 4.90
C GLN A 199 2.43 17.43 3.45
N TYR A 200 3.00 16.65 2.52
CA TYR A 200 2.53 16.64 1.13
C TYR A 200 1.03 16.29 1.03
N ILE A 201 0.56 15.31 1.82
CA ILE A 201 -0.86 14.91 1.86
C ILE A 201 -1.77 16.01 2.42
N CYS A 202 -1.31 16.71 3.46
CA CYS A 202 -2.10 17.70 4.18
C CYS A 202 -1.97 19.13 3.60
N GLY A 203 -1.11 19.33 2.60
CA GLY A 203 -0.88 20.64 1.98
C GLY A 203 0.04 21.56 2.78
N GLY A 204 0.84 21.02 3.70
CA GLY A 204 1.94 21.76 4.32
C GLY A 204 3.09 21.90 3.33
N GLN A 205 3.71 23.08 3.24
CA GLN A 205 4.98 23.20 2.51
C GLN A 205 6.04 22.38 3.25
N ALA A 206 6.64 21.42 2.54
CA ALA A 206 7.74 20.59 3.03
C ALA A 206 9.05 21.38 3.14
#